data_AF-A0A1Q7L4P5-F1
#
_entry.id   AF-A0A1Q7L4P5-F1
#
_cell.length_a   1.000
_cell.length_b   1.000
_cell.length_c   1.000
_cell.angle_alpha   90.00
_cell.angle_beta   90.00
_cell.angle_gamma   90.00
#
_symmetry.space_group_name_H-M   'P 1'
#
loop_
_entity.id
_entity.type
_entity.pdbx_description
1 polymer ?
#
loop_
_entity_poly.entity_id
_entity_poly.type
_entity_poly.pdbx_seq_one_letter_code
_entity_poly.pdbx_strand_id
1 'polypeptide(L)' 'MARGWESKSVEEQQAEATPTFAEMKQALSPDQAAKQRQRESLRLSCKRVLQELQSAQNPRHRKMLKDALADLDAKLTLLR' A
#
# COMPACT_ATOMS: atom_id res chain seq x y z
N MET A 1 -9.94 15.31 -16.34
CA MET A 1 -9.01 14.19 -16.07
C MET A 1 -8.72 14.10 -14.57
N ALA A 2 -9.74 13.80 -13.77
CA ALA A 2 -9.54 13.47 -12.36
C ALA A 2 -8.94 12.06 -12.35
N ARG A 3 -7.61 11.99 -12.25
CA ARG A 3 -6.87 10.74 -12.25
C ARG A 3 -7.34 9.94 -11.04
N GLY A 4 -8.19 8.97 -11.34
CA GLY A 4 -8.83 8.11 -10.39
C GLY A 4 -7.79 7.53 -9.45
N TRP A 5 -8.10 7.65 -8.16
CA TRP A 5 -7.66 6.75 -7.13
C TRP A 5 -8.26 5.37 -7.43
N GLU A 6 -7.87 4.76 -8.56
CA GLU A 6 -8.16 3.38 -8.89
C GLU A 6 -7.22 2.48 -8.09
N SER A 7 -7.20 2.69 -6.77
CA SER A 7 -7.18 1.58 -5.83
C SER A 7 -8.52 0.88 -5.97
N LYS A 8 -8.72 0.27 -7.14
CA LYS A 8 -9.70 -0.76 -7.38
C LYS A 8 -9.24 -1.90 -6.50
N SER A 9 -9.82 -1.91 -5.31
CA SER A 9 -9.97 -3.03 -4.40
C SER A 9 -9.32 -4.31 -4.94
N VAL A 10 -8.05 -4.53 -4.57
CA VAL A 10 -7.46 -5.87 -4.54
C VAL A 10 -7.90 -6.50 -3.20
N GLU A 11 -9.20 -6.41 -2.93
CA GLU A 11 -9.86 -6.97 -1.74
C GLU A 11 -10.57 -8.28 -2.05
N GLU A 12 -10.65 -8.69 -3.32
CA GLU A 12 -11.30 -9.93 -3.70
C GLU A 12 -10.26 -10.92 -4.23
N GLN A 13 -10.21 -12.09 -3.59
CA GLN A 13 -9.71 -13.40 -4.05
C GLN A 13 -8.70 -14.08 -3.11
N GLN A 14 -9.00 -14.19 -1.82
CA GLN A 14 -8.41 -15.27 -0.99
C GLN A 14 -9.40 -15.83 0.04
N ALA A 15 -10.69 -15.87 -0.30
CA ALA A 15 -11.70 -16.50 0.54
C ALA A 15 -12.02 -17.93 0.07
N GLU A 16 -11.01 -18.79 -0.12
CA GLU A 16 -11.25 -20.25 -0.17
C GLU A 16 -9.94 -21.04 -0.08
N ALA A 17 -9.46 -21.27 1.14
CA ALA A 17 -8.48 -22.32 1.41
C ALA A 17 -8.80 -22.91 2.77
N THR A 18 -9.49 -24.05 2.77
CA THR A 18 -9.76 -24.89 3.95
C THR A 18 -8.44 -25.45 4.48
N PRO A 19 -7.95 -25.04 5.68
CA PRO A 19 -6.66 -25.52 6.16
C PRO A 19 -6.83 -26.91 6.79
N THR A 20 -5.96 -27.84 6.39
CA THR A 20 -5.81 -29.12 7.09
C THR A 20 -4.88 -28.96 8.30
N PHE A 21 -5.09 -29.80 9.32
CA PHE A 21 -4.50 -29.71 10.68
C PHE A 21 -2.96 -29.62 10.74
N ALA A 22 -2.24 -29.92 9.65
CA ALA A 22 -0.78 -29.86 9.57
C ALA A 22 -0.22 -28.45 9.29
N GLU A 23 -1.00 -27.53 8.71
CA GLU A 23 -0.55 -26.16 8.37
C GLU A 23 -0.65 -25.17 9.53
N MET A 24 -1.28 -25.56 10.63
CA MET A 24 -1.54 -24.68 11.79
C MET A 24 -0.27 -24.20 12.51
N LYS A 25 0.90 -24.80 12.27
CA LYS A 25 2.12 -24.47 13.02
C LYS A 25 3.01 -23.41 12.37
N GLN A 26 2.78 -23.04 11.11
CA GLN A 26 3.59 -22.05 10.38
C GLN A 26 2.79 -21.16 9.41
N ALA A 27 1.46 -21.24 9.40
CA ALA A 27 0.66 -20.27 8.68
C ALA A 27 0.80 -18.92 9.39
N LEU A 28 1.49 -17.96 8.76
CA LEU A 28 1.37 -16.55 9.10
C LEU A 28 -0.13 -16.25 9.24
N SER A 29 -0.55 -15.84 10.45
CA SER A 29 -1.95 -15.55 10.72
C SER A 29 -2.48 -14.62 9.60
N PRO A 30 -3.72 -14.78 9.11
CA PRO A 30 -4.30 -13.91 8.09
C PRO A 30 -4.08 -12.41 8.38
N ASP A 31 -4.01 -12.03 9.67
CA ASP A 31 -3.67 -10.68 10.12
C ASP A 31 -2.25 -10.23 9.76
N GLN A 32 -1.26 -11.13 9.83
CA GLN A 32 0.13 -10.87 9.43
C GLN A 32 0.24 -10.70 7.91
N ALA A 33 -0.46 -11.53 7.13
CA ALA A 33 -0.53 -11.39 5.68
C ALA A 33 -1.20 -10.07 5.27
N ALA A 34 -2.28 -9.68 5.93
CA ALA A 34 -2.96 -8.41 5.70
C ALA A 34 -2.04 -7.21 5.99
N LYS A 35 -1.33 -7.21 7.13
CA LYS A 35 -0.34 -6.17 7.47
C LYS A 35 0.77 -6.09 6.43
N GLN A 36 1.26 -7.24 5.96
CA GLN A 36 2.32 -7.29 4.95
C GLN A 36 1.86 -6.70 3.60
N ARG A 37 0.65 -7.05 3.16
CA ARG A 37 0.01 -6.46 1.96
C ARG A 37 -0.19 -4.96 2.08
N GLN A 38 -0.70 -4.50 3.23
CA GLN A 38 -0.93 -3.07 3.47
C GLN A 38 0.39 -2.29 3.41
N ARG A 39 1.46 -2.82 4.00
CA ARG A 39 2.81 -2.25 3.93
C ARG A 39 3.36 -2.21 2.50
N GLU A 40 3.14 -3.26 1.71
CA GLU A 40 3.55 -3.30 0.30
C GLU A 40 2.80 -2.28 -0.55
N SER A 41 1.49 -2.16 -0.35
CA SER A 41 0.64 -1.17 -1.01
C SER A 41 1.11 0.26 -0.73
N LEU A 42 1.41 0.58 0.54
CA LEU A 42 1.94 1.89 0.92
C LEU A 42 3.32 2.16 0.28
N ARG A 43 4.20 1.16 0.24
CA ARG A 43 5.52 1.29 -0.42
C ARG A 43 5.41 1.55 -1.92
N LEU A 44 4.51 0.84 -2.60
CA LEU A 44 4.24 1.06 -4.02
C LEU A 44 3.72 2.48 -4.26
N SER A 45 2.84 2.96 -3.36
CA SER A 45 2.32 4.32 -3.41
C SER A 45 3.44 5.37 -3.22
N CYS A 46 4.33 5.21 -2.23
CA CYS A 46 5.48 6.11 -2.06
C CYS A 46 6.37 6.15 -3.31
N LYS A 47 6.68 5.00 -3.91
CA LYS A 47 7.46 4.93 -5.16
C LYS A 47 6.80 5.69 -6.30
N ARG A 48 5.49 5.54 -6.48
CA ARG A 48 4.73 6.25 -7.50
C ARG A 48 4.75 7.76 -7.28
N VAL A 49 4.50 8.21 -6.04
CA VAL A 49 4.55 9.64 -5.70
C VAL A 49 5.93 10.23 -5.96
N LEU A 50 7.02 9.50 -5.64
CA LEU A 50 8.38 9.91 -5.97
C LEU A 50 8.61 10.07 -7.48
N GLN A 51 8.12 9.13 -8.30
CA GLN A 51 8.20 9.23 -9.77
C GLN A 51 7.41 10.43 -10.31
N GLU A 52 6.23 10.70 -9.75
CA GLU A 52 5.44 11.88 -10.09
C GLU A 52 6.17 13.17 -9.67
N LEU A 53 6.89 13.16 -8.55
CA LEU A 53 7.67 14.30 -8.05
C LEU A 53 8.89 14.64 -8.93
N GLN A 54 9.47 13.61 -9.57
CA GLN A 54 10.56 13.77 -10.53
C GLN A 54 10.09 14.41 -11.84
N SER A 55 8.89 14.07 -12.30
CA SER A 55 8.31 14.62 -13.54
C SER A 55 7.50 15.91 -13.34
N ALA A 56 7.08 16.21 -12.10
CA ALA A 56 6.29 17.39 -11.79
C ALA A 56 7.14 18.67 -11.85
N GLN A 57 6.78 19.57 -12.76
CA GLN A 57 7.42 20.88 -12.93
C GLN A 57 6.69 21.99 -12.16
N ASN A 58 5.38 21.81 -11.90
CA ASN A 58 4.58 22.81 -11.20
C ASN A 58 4.89 22.79 -9.67
N PRO A 59 5.31 23.92 -9.08
CA PRO A 59 5.70 23.98 -7.66
C PRO A 59 4.54 23.68 -6.71
N ARG A 60 3.31 24.08 -7.04
CA ARG A 60 2.12 23.77 -6.24
C ARG A 60 1.82 22.28 -6.26
N HIS A 61 1.96 21.64 -7.43
CA HIS A 61 1.77 20.19 -7.57
C HIS A 61 2.86 19.41 -6.85
N ARG A 62 4.14 19.84 -6.94
CA ARG A 62 5.24 19.24 -6.17
C ARG A 62 5.01 19.34 -4.67
N LYS A 63 4.50 20.48 -4.17
CA LYS A 63 4.15 20.62 -2.75
C LYS A 63 3.11 19.58 -2.33
N MET A 64 2.01 19.46 -3.09
CA MET A 64 0.98 18.46 -2.83
C MET A 64 1.53 17.02 -2.82
N LEU A 65 2.41 16.68 -3.78
CA LEU A 65 3.04 15.36 -3.83
C LEU A 65 3.99 15.10 -2.65
N LYS A 66 4.71 16.14 -2.18
CA LYS A 66 5.56 16.04 -0.96
C LYS A 66 4.72 15.80 0.29
N ASP A 67 3.61 16.52 0.43
CA ASP A 67 2.70 16.37 1.57
C ASP A 67 2.10 14.96 1.58
N ALA A 68 1.63 14.48 0.42
CA ALA A 68 1.14 13.11 0.26
C ALA A 68 2.20 12.04 0.55
N LEU A 69 3.46 12.27 0.16
CA LEU A 69 4.56 11.37 0.47
C LEU A 69 4.81 11.27 1.98
N ALA A 70 4.81 12.40 2.68
CA ALA A 70 4.97 12.44 4.13
C ALA A 70 3.87 11.67 4.87
N ASP A 71 2.62 11.79 4.41
CA ASP A 71 1.48 11.04 4.96
C ASP A 71 1.62 9.52 4.75
N LEU A 72 2.09 9.10 3.57
CA LEU A 72 2.31 7.69 3.26
C LEU A 72 3.47 7.10 4.08
N ASP A 73 4.55 7.85 4.25
CA ASP A 73 5.68 7.45 5.10
C ASP A 73 5.28 7.39 6.58
N ALA A 74 4.46 8.33 7.07
CA ALA A 74 3.92 8.28 8.42
C ALA A 74 3.09 6.99 8.64
N LYS A 75 2.21 6.64 7.69
CA LYS A 75 1.45 5.37 7.74
C LYS A 75 2.38 4.15 7.75
N LEU A 76 3.46 4.17 6.97
CA LEU A 76 4.45 3.09 6.97
C LEU A 76 5.19 2.95 8.30
N THR A 77 5.46 4.07 8.99
CA THR A 77 6.08 4.01 10.33
C THR A 77 5.14 3.48 11.40
N LEU A 78 3.83 3.72 11.27
CA LEU A 78 2.81 3.18 12.17
C LEU A 78 2.55 1.69 11.97
N LEU A 79 2.86 1.16 10.78
CA LEU A 79 2.74 -0.26 10.41
C LEU A 79 4.03 -1.07 10.65
N ARG A 80 5.06 -0.48 11.26
CA ARG A 80 6.24 -1.22 11.75
C ARG A 80 5.88 -2.05 12.98
#